data_AF-A0A6J5GDV0-F1
#
_entry.id   AF-A0A6J5GDV0-F1
#
_cell.length_a   1.000
_cell.length_b   1.000
_cell.length_c   1.000
_cell.angle_alpha   90.00
_cell.angle_beta   90.00
_cell.angle_gamma   90.00
#
_symmetry.space_group_name_H-M   'P 1'
#
loop_
_entity.id
_entity.type
_entity.pdbx_description
1 polymer ?
#
loop_
_entity_poly.entity_id
_entity_poly.type
_entity_poly.pdbx_seq_one_letter_code
_entity_poly.pdbx_strand_id
1 'polypeptide(L)'
;MKQVIEYVDQAAHRAGLKKRVPVHVLIETHGALRDVFRIAELPHIEVLDFGLMDFVSGHHGAIPAAAMRSPGQFEHALLRRAKADVVAAALANGIVPSHNVCLNLKDAVVIGTDAARAHNEYGFLRMWNIYPAQILPIVEAMRLGRDPRKRTIAPTRPPLSPCLSILDTVTSCVVRAKPNRPPPQQQAHQHAMRNWRACSSRKSRAADAWWAACCPPSTNWPVCTA
;
A
#
# COMPACT_ATOMS: atom_id res chain seq x y z
N MET A 1 -10.01 -14.90 -6.50
CA MET A 1 -9.04 -14.35 -5.52
C MET A 1 -7.88 -15.31 -5.25
N LYS A 2 -8.10 -16.56 -4.79
CA LYS A 2 -7.01 -17.55 -4.55
C LYS A 2 -6.00 -17.67 -5.70
N GLN A 3 -6.49 -17.85 -6.93
CA GLN A 3 -5.67 -17.94 -8.14
C GLN A 3 -4.76 -16.71 -8.36
N VAL A 4 -5.19 -15.51 -7.96
CA VAL A 4 -4.39 -14.28 -8.11
C VAL A 4 -3.25 -14.27 -7.09
N ILE A 5 -3.52 -14.65 -5.84
CA ILE A 5 -2.49 -14.76 -4.79
C ILE A 5 -1.44 -15.80 -5.20
N GLU A 6 -1.88 -16.98 -5.66
CA GLU A 6 -1.00 -18.03 -6.16
C GLU A 6 -0.15 -17.54 -7.34
N TYR A 7 -0.73 -16.77 -8.26
CA TYR A 7 0.00 -16.19 -9.38
C TYR A 7 1.10 -15.22 -8.92
N VAL A 8 0.78 -14.34 -7.96
CA VAL A 8 1.75 -13.40 -7.36
C VAL A 8 2.87 -14.16 -6.67
N ASP A 9 2.55 -15.21 -5.91
CA ASP A 9 3.55 -16.05 -5.24
C ASP A 9 4.47 -16.76 -6.22
N GLN A 10 3.92 -17.32 -7.29
CA GLN A 10 4.73 -17.96 -8.34
C GLN A 10 5.63 -16.95 -9.05
N ALA A 11 5.13 -15.73 -9.33
CA ALA A 11 5.93 -14.66 -9.91
C ALA A 11 7.07 -14.23 -8.96
N ALA A 12 6.77 -14.06 -7.67
CA ALA A 12 7.76 -13.73 -6.65
C ALA A 12 8.83 -14.82 -6.52
N HIS A 13 8.43 -16.10 -6.60
CA HIS A 13 9.35 -17.22 -6.57
C HIS A 13 10.29 -17.23 -7.79
N ARG A 14 9.76 -17.05 -9.01
CA ARG A 14 10.56 -16.93 -10.24
C ARG A 14 11.54 -15.76 -10.20
N ALA A 15 11.17 -14.67 -9.52
CA ALA A 15 12.04 -13.51 -9.32
C ALA A 15 13.10 -13.72 -8.21
N GLY A 16 13.12 -14.86 -7.53
CA GLY A 16 14.07 -15.16 -6.46
C GLY A 16 13.83 -14.36 -5.17
N LEU A 17 12.61 -13.84 -4.95
CA LEU A 17 12.27 -13.12 -3.73
C LEU A 17 12.23 -14.08 -2.53
N LYS A 18 12.96 -13.74 -1.48
CA LYS A 18 13.02 -14.53 -0.23
C LYS A 18 11.82 -14.27 0.68
N LYS A 19 11.19 -13.11 0.55
CA LYS A 19 10.00 -12.70 1.32
C LYS A 19 8.76 -12.84 0.45
N ARG A 20 7.64 -13.19 1.05
CA ARG A 20 6.32 -13.15 0.40
C ARG A 20 5.94 -11.70 0.10
N VAL A 21 5.22 -11.50 -1.00
CA VAL A 21 4.71 -10.18 -1.39
C VAL A 21 3.34 -9.99 -0.71
N PRO A 22 3.17 -8.95 0.11
CA PRO A 22 1.89 -8.70 0.75
C PRO A 22 0.85 -8.24 -0.28
N VAL A 23 -0.39 -8.66 -0.07
CA VAL A 23 -1.52 -8.35 -0.96
C VAL A 23 -2.49 -7.43 -0.23
N HIS A 24 -2.90 -6.38 -0.92
CA HIS A 24 -3.99 -5.51 -0.48
C HIS A 24 -5.18 -5.75 -1.41
N VAL A 25 -6.37 -5.93 -0.84
CA VAL A 25 -7.56 -6.30 -1.61
C VAL A 25 -8.60 -5.20 -1.52
N LEU A 26 -9.06 -4.76 -2.69
CA LEU A 26 -10.11 -3.76 -2.82
C LEU A 26 -11.49 -4.42 -2.73
N ILE A 27 -12.30 -3.97 -1.77
CA ILE A 27 -13.68 -4.40 -1.53
C ILE A 27 -14.60 -3.30 -2.05
N GLU A 28 -15.04 -3.47 -3.29
CA GLU A 28 -15.80 -2.45 -4.03
C GLU A 28 -16.91 -3.02 -4.91
N THR A 29 -17.12 -4.34 -4.87
CA THR A 29 -18.17 -5.01 -5.64
C THR A 29 -19.13 -5.75 -4.72
N HIS A 30 -20.34 -6.03 -5.20
CA HIS A 30 -21.32 -6.83 -4.46
C HIS A 30 -20.78 -8.21 -4.07
N GLY A 31 -20.08 -8.87 -4.99
CA GLY A 31 -19.47 -10.17 -4.74
C GLY A 31 -18.36 -10.10 -3.69
N ALA A 32 -17.50 -9.09 -3.77
CA ALA A 32 -16.44 -8.89 -2.78
C ALA A 32 -17.00 -8.58 -1.39
N LEU A 33 -18.04 -7.74 -1.28
CA LEU A 33 -18.65 -7.44 0.02
C LEU A 33 -19.36 -8.67 0.60
N ARG A 34 -20.11 -9.42 -0.21
CA ARG A 34 -20.76 -10.67 0.22
C ARG A 34 -19.75 -11.67 0.79
N ASP A 35 -18.60 -11.79 0.13
CA ASP A 35 -17.58 -12.78 0.48
C ASP A 35 -16.46 -12.21 1.37
N VAL A 36 -16.63 -11.01 1.94
CA VAL A 36 -15.52 -10.25 2.56
C VAL A 36 -14.82 -11.00 3.71
N PHE A 37 -15.56 -11.74 4.53
CA PHE A 37 -14.98 -12.58 5.59
C PHE A 37 -14.15 -13.73 5.02
N ARG A 38 -14.65 -14.40 3.97
CA ARG A 38 -13.91 -15.47 3.28
C ARG A 38 -12.68 -14.94 2.54
N ILE A 39 -12.75 -13.70 2.06
CA ILE A 39 -11.60 -13.01 1.46
C ILE A 39 -10.57 -12.73 2.54
N ALA A 40 -10.98 -12.21 3.70
CA ALA A 40 -10.08 -11.90 4.83
C ALA A 40 -9.34 -13.13 5.39
N GLU A 41 -9.89 -14.34 5.25
CA GLU A 41 -9.23 -15.59 5.64
C GLU A 41 -8.11 -16.03 4.68
N LEU A 42 -7.97 -15.40 3.51
CA LEU A 42 -6.96 -15.78 2.54
C LEU A 42 -5.55 -15.41 3.02
N PRO A 43 -4.54 -16.24 2.72
CA PRO A 43 -3.18 -15.96 3.15
C PRO A 43 -2.63 -14.70 2.45
N HIS A 44 -1.66 -14.06 3.10
CA HIS A 44 -0.88 -12.94 2.57
C HIS A 44 -1.62 -11.62 2.38
N ILE A 45 -2.90 -11.55 2.76
CA ILE A 45 -3.61 -10.27 2.78
C ILE A 45 -3.17 -9.48 4.01
N GLU A 46 -2.70 -8.27 3.79
CA GLU A 46 -2.33 -7.33 4.87
C GLU A 46 -3.33 -6.19 5.03
N VAL A 47 -4.06 -5.84 3.97
CA VAL A 47 -5.01 -4.72 3.97
C VAL A 47 -6.28 -5.07 3.20
N LEU A 48 -7.44 -4.71 3.76
CA LEU A 48 -8.70 -4.60 3.01
C LEU A 48 -9.01 -3.12 2.78
N ASP A 49 -9.00 -2.70 1.52
CA ASP A 49 -9.31 -1.35 1.10
C ASP A 49 -10.80 -1.26 0.73
N PHE A 50 -11.52 -0.25 1.21
CA PHE A 50 -12.91 -0.01 0.80
C PHE A 50 -12.95 0.90 -0.43
N GLY A 51 -13.49 0.42 -1.55
CA GLY A 51 -13.63 1.20 -2.79
C GLY A 51 -15.00 1.87 -2.90
N LEU A 52 -15.13 3.10 -2.40
CA LEU A 52 -16.42 3.81 -2.33
C LEU A 52 -17.07 4.04 -3.70
N MET A 53 -16.31 4.56 -4.67
CA MET A 53 -16.87 5.00 -5.94
C MET A 53 -17.41 3.83 -6.76
N ASP A 54 -16.64 2.75 -6.87
CA ASP A 54 -17.06 1.54 -7.60
C ASP A 54 -18.15 0.78 -6.84
N PHE A 55 -18.12 0.80 -5.50
CA PHE A 55 -19.22 0.26 -4.72
C PHE A 55 -20.53 1.01 -5.01
N VAL A 56 -20.52 2.34 -4.99
CA VAL A 56 -21.72 3.15 -5.30
C VAL A 56 -22.17 2.94 -6.75
N SER A 57 -21.26 2.95 -7.71
CA SER A 57 -21.60 2.78 -9.14
C SER A 57 -22.25 1.42 -9.42
N GLY A 58 -21.79 0.35 -8.75
CA GLY A 58 -22.36 -0.99 -8.83
C GLY A 58 -23.81 -1.13 -8.32
N HIS A 59 -24.40 -0.07 -7.73
CA HIS A 59 -25.80 -0.06 -7.30
C HIS A 59 -26.76 0.49 -8.37
N HIS A 60 -26.29 0.74 -9.59
CA HIS A 60 -27.13 1.12 -10.74
C HIS A 60 -28.08 2.31 -10.45
N GLY A 61 -27.59 3.30 -9.69
CA GLY A 61 -28.35 4.51 -9.32
C GLY A 61 -29.21 4.39 -8.06
N ALA A 62 -29.30 3.22 -7.42
CA ALA A 62 -30.04 3.06 -6.16
C ALA A 62 -29.38 3.79 -4.98
N ILE A 63 -28.06 4.01 -5.04
CA ILE A 63 -27.35 4.89 -4.11
C ILE A 63 -27.11 6.23 -4.80
N PRO A 64 -27.57 7.37 -4.23
CA PRO A 64 -27.42 8.67 -4.86
C PRO A 64 -25.96 9.12 -4.89
N ALA A 65 -25.58 9.88 -5.92
CA ALA A 65 -24.22 10.41 -6.06
C ALA A 65 -23.77 11.27 -4.85
N ALA A 66 -24.70 11.91 -4.16
CA ALA A 66 -24.44 12.65 -2.93
C ALA A 66 -23.83 11.78 -1.82
N ALA A 67 -24.12 10.48 -1.80
CA ALA A 67 -23.56 9.54 -0.82
C ALA A 67 -22.09 9.17 -1.10
N MET A 68 -21.51 9.59 -2.23
CA MET A 68 -20.05 9.50 -2.45
C MET A 68 -19.26 10.57 -1.69
N ARG A 69 -19.94 11.58 -1.12
CA ARG A 69 -19.34 12.69 -0.37
C ARG A 69 -19.77 12.62 1.09
N SER A 70 -19.03 13.31 1.94
CA SER A 70 -19.44 13.52 3.33
C SER A 70 -20.58 14.54 3.43
N PRO A 71 -21.53 14.33 4.36
CA PRO A 71 -21.57 13.25 5.35
C PRO A 71 -22.18 11.94 4.84
N GLY A 72 -22.77 11.92 3.63
CA GLY A 72 -23.52 10.79 3.07
C GLY A 72 -22.75 9.47 3.02
N GLN A 73 -21.44 9.49 2.75
CA GLN A 73 -20.58 8.30 2.75
C GLN A 73 -20.45 7.59 4.11
N PHE A 74 -20.87 8.25 5.19
CA PHE A 74 -20.89 7.73 6.56
C PHE A 74 -22.32 7.60 7.13
N GLU A 75 -23.34 8.03 6.40
CA GLU A 75 -24.72 8.07 6.90
C GLU A 75 -25.66 7.17 6.09
N HIS A 76 -25.43 7.03 4.79
CA HIS A 76 -26.24 6.19 3.93
C HIS A 76 -26.18 4.72 4.38
N ALA A 77 -27.34 4.13 4.73
CA ALA A 77 -27.43 2.84 5.41
C ALA A 77 -26.61 1.72 4.75
N LEU A 78 -26.65 1.60 3.42
CA LEU A 78 -25.88 0.59 2.69
C LEU A 78 -24.37 0.81 2.76
N LEU A 79 -23.91 2.06 2.77
CA LEU A 79 -22.48 2.38 2.87
C LEU A 79 -21.98 2.17 4.29
N ARG A 80 -22.80 2.53 5.30
CA ARG A 80 -22.50 2.23 6.70
C ARG A 80 -22.33 0.74 6.92
N ARG A 81 -23.28 -0.05 6.44
CA ARG A 81 -23.22 -1.52 6.49
C ARG A 81 -21.95 -2.02 5.80
N ALA A 82 -21.70 -1.60 4.57
CA ALA A 82 -20.55 -2.09 3.80
C ALA A 82 -19.22 -1.78 4.52
N LYS A 83 -19.03 -0.53 4.97
CA LYS A 83 -17.84 -0.14 5.74
C LYS A 83 -17.67 -0.95 7.01
N ALA A 84 -18.74 -1.17 7.77
CA ALA A 84 -18.71 -1.96 9.00
C ALA A 84 -18.35 -3.43 8.73
N ASP A 85 -18.94 -4.04 7.69
CA ASP A 85 -18.65 -5.43 7.28
C ASP A 85 -17.16 -5.59 6.89
N VAL A 86 -16.59 -4.65 6.13
CA VAL A 86 -15.16 -4.67 5.76
C VAL A 86 -14.26 -4.56 6.99
N VAL A 87 -14.56 -3.63 7.90
CA VAL A 87 -13.74 -3.45 9.11
C VAL A 87 -13.83 -4.68 10.01
N ALA A 88 -15.02 -5.21 10.24
CA ALA A 88 -15.22 -6.40 11.06
C ALA A 88 -14.45 -7.61 10.50
N ALA A 89 -14.52 -7.84 9.19
CA ALA A 89 -13.81 -8.92 8.52
C ALA A 89 -12.28 -8.75 8.62
N ALA A 90 -11.77 -7.53 8.42
CA ALA A 90 -10.35 -7.25 8.52
C ALA A 90 -9.82 -7.49 9.94
N LEU A 91 -10.45 -6.88 10.94
CA LEU A 91 -10.01 -6.96 12.34
C LEU A 91 -10.10 -8.39 12.89
N ALA A 92 -11.12 -9.16 12.52
CA ALA A 92 -11.25 -10.56 12.91
C ALA A 92 -10.08 -11.44 12.44
N ASN A 93 -9.38 -11.03 11.37
CA ASN A 93 -8.26 -11.76 10.77
C ASN A 93 -6.90 -11.07 10.99
N GLY A 94 -6.84 -10.04 11.83
CA GLY A 94 -5.60 -9.28 12.07
C GLY A 94 -5.11 -8.49 10.84
N ILE A 95 -6.01 -8.17 9.92
CA ILE A 95 -5.76 -7.41 8.69
C ILE A 95 -6.09 -5.95 8.93
N VAL A 96 -5.36 -5.04 8.31
CA VAL A 96 -5.59 -3.59 8.45
C VAL A 96 -6.78 -3.18 7.57
N PRO A 97 -7.89 -2.68 8.16
CA PRO A 97 -8.94 -2.05 7.38
C PRO A 97 -8.49 -0.66 6.92
N SER A 98 -8.68 -0.37 5.63
CA SER A 98 -8.25 0.87 5.00
C SER A 98 -9.42 1.57 4.29
N HIS A 99 -9.62 2.83 4.66
CA HIS A 99 -10.73 3.65 4.21
C HIS A 99 -10.45 4.30 2.85
N ASN A 100 -11.52 4.55 2.09
CA ASN A 100 -11.49 5.28 0.82
C ASN A 100 -10.93 6.72 0.97
N VAL A 101 -10.67 7.35 -0.18
CA VAL A 101 -10.17 8.73 -0.25
C VAL A 101 -11.23 9.76 0.17
N CYS A 102 -10.78 10.93 0.62
CA CYS A 102 -11.63 12.12 0.68
C CYS A 102 -11.66 12.79 -0.70
N LEU A 103 -12.85 13.19 -1.18
CA LEU A 103 -12.99 13.91 -2.46
C LEU A 103 -12.61 15.40 -2.36
N ASN A 104 -12.49 15.95 -1.15
CA ASN A 104 -11.96 17.29 -0.96
C ASN A 104 -10.43 17.24 -0.99
N LEU A 105 -9.81 18.02 -1.88
CA LEU A 105 -8.38 17.94 -2.14
C LEU A 105 -7.53 18.79 -1.17
N LYS A 106 -8.09 19.88 -0.63
CA LYS A 106 -7.29 20.91 0.07
C LYS A 106 -7.85 21.34 1.42
N ASP A 107 -9.14 21.14 1.68
CA ASP A 107 -9.75 21.53 2.95
C ASP A 107 -9.37 20.53 4.06
N ALA A 108 -8.35 20.91 4.84
CA ALA A 108 -7.82 20.09 5.92
C ALA A 108 -8.88 19.70 6.97
N VAL A 109 -9.91 20.54 7.19
CA VAL A 109 -10.95 20.29 8.18
C VAL A 109 -11.85 19.15 7.69
N VAL A 110 -12.29 19.22 6.44
CA VAL A 110 -13.12 18.16 5.84
C VAL A 110 -12.35 16.84 5.78
N ILE A 111 -11.09 16.87 5.32
CA ILE A 111 -10.25 15.68 5.22
C ILE A 111 -10.01 15.05 6.60
N GLY A 112 -9.64 15.88 7.58
CA GLY A 112 -9.40 15.43 8.95
C GLY A 112 -10.65 14.87 9.62
N THR A 113 -11.82 15.46 9.33
CA THR A 113 -13.11 14.97 9.82
C THR A 113 -13.44 13.61 9.21
N ASP A 114 -13.30 13.42 7.90
CA ASP A 114 -13.52 12.13 7.24
C ASP A 114 -12.63 11.03 7.86
N ALA A 115 -11.34 11.34 8.04
CA ALA A 115 -10.39 10.42 8.65
C ALA A 115 -10.73 10.12 10.11
N ALA A 116 -11.14 11.12 10.89
CA ALA A 116 -11.54 10.94 12.28
C ALA A 116 -12.82 10.10 12.42
N ARG A 117 -13.81 10.28 11.54
CA ARG A 117 -15.03 9.45 11.51
C ARG A 117 -14.69 8.01 11.12
N ALA A 118 -13.88 7.82 10.08
CA ALA A 118 -13.42 6.49 9.67
C ALA A 118 -12.70 5.75 10.81
N HIS A 119 -11.83 6.44 11.54
CA HIS A 119 -11.13 5.86 12.69
C HIS A 119 -12.06 5.60 13.88
N ASN A 120 -12.77 6.62 14.36
CA ASN A 120 -13.47 6.58 15.65
C ASN A 120 -14.85 5.92 15.60
N GLU A 121 -15.57 6.01 14.48
CA GLU A 121 -16.92 5.44 14.35
C GLU A 121 -16.91 4.04 13.75
N TYR A 122 -15.94 3.74 12.88
CA TYR A 122 -15.92 2.47 12.13
C TYR A 122 -14.76 1.55 12.51
N GLY A 123 -13.64 2.09 13.01
CA GLY A 123 -12.44 1.30 13.33
C GLY A 123 -11.46 1.11 12.16
N PHE A 124 -11.48 1.99 11.15
CA PHE A 124 -10.44 2.01 10.13
C PHE A 124 -9.09 2.43 10.74
N LEU A 125 -8.01 1.77 10.32
CA LEU A 125 -6.66 2.03 10.82
C LEU A 125 -5.75 2.68 9.77
N ARG A 126 -6.26 2.84 8.55
CA ARG A 126 -5.59 3.44 7.40
C ARG A 126 -6.63 4.19 6.55
N MET A 127 -6.20 5.19 5.79
CA MET A 127 -7.02 5.88 4.81
C MET A 127 -6.17 6.30 3.61
N TRP A 128 -6.74 6.18 2.41
CA TRP A 128 -6.08 6.59 1.17
C TRP A 128 -6.06 8.12 1.00
N ASN A 129 -5.05 8.61 0.29
CA ASN A 129 -4.95 10.00 -0.15
C ASN A 129 -4.67 10.06 -1.66
N ILE A 130 -5.23 11.06 -2.32
CA ILE A 130 -5.05 11.36 -3.75
C ILE A 130 -4.40 12.73 -3.99
N TYR A 131 -4.20 13.52 -2.93
CA TYR A 131 -3.53 14.81 -3.01
C TYR A 131 -2.58 15.02 -1.82
N PRO A 132 -1.39 15.65 -2.00
CA PRO A 132 -0.41 15.78 -0.91
C PRO A 132 -0.95 16.50 0.35
N ALA A 133 -1.81 17.51 0.18
CA ALA A 133 -2.38 18.25 1.32
C ALA A 133 -3.29 17.39 2.22
N GLN A 134 -3.71 16.20 1.76
CA GLN A 134 -4.52 15.27 2.55
C GLN A 134 -3.68 14.44 3.54
N ILE A 135 -2.37 14.30 3.31
CA ILE A 135 -1.51 13.40 4.08
C ILE A 135 -1.49 13.78 5.57
N LEU A 136 -1.16 15.03 5.89
CA LEU A 136 -1.04 15.48 7.28
C LEU A 136 -2.37 15.39 8.05
N PRO A 137 -3.51 15.88 7.53
CA PRO A 137 -4.80 15.72 8.20
C PRO A 137 -5.17 14.25 8.47
N ILE A 138 -4.92 13.35 7.51
CA ILE A 138 -5.20 11.91 7.67
C ILE A 138 -4.29 11.29 8.74
N VAL A 139 -2.98 11.49 8.63
CA VAL A 139 -2.00 10.93 9.59
C VAL A 139 -2.31 11.41 11.00
N GLU A 140 -2.62 12.68 11.16
CA GLU A 140 -2.95 13.25 12.46
C GLU A 140 -4.25 12.64 12.99
N ALA A 141 -5.32 12.56 12.18
CA ALA A 141 -6.60 11.97 12.59
C ALA A 141 -6.50 10.49 13.01
N MET A 142 -5.59 9.73 12.41
CA MET A 142 -5.37 8.31 12.66
C MET A 142 -4.37 8.02 13.79
N ARG A 143 -3.76 9.05 14.41
CA ARG A 143 -2.84 8.86 15.54
C ARG A 143 -3.59 8.36 16.78
N LEU A 144 -3.15 7.21 17.29
CA LEU A 144 -3.55 6.69 18.60
C LEU A 144 -3.21 7.73 19.70
N GLY A 145 -4.17 8.03 20.57
CA GLY A 145 -3.93 8.85 21.76
C GLY A 145 -4.58 10.24 21.78
N ARG A 146 -5.41 10.61 20.81
CA ARG A 146 -6.33 11.75 20.97
C ARG A 146 -7.60 11.36 21.73
N ASP A 147 -7.42 10.83 22.94
CA ASP A 147 -8.46 11.01 23.97
C ASP A 147 -8.22 12.41 24.55
N PRO A 148 -9.16 13.37 24.42
CA PRO A 148 -9.00 14.70 25.02
C PRO A 148 -8.77 14.64 26.54
N ARG A 149 -9.06 13.50 27.20
CA ARG A 149 -8.79 13.25 28.63
C ARG A 149 -7.46 12.57 28.91
N LYS A 150 -6.78 12.00 27.92
CA LYS A 150 -5.44 11.42 28.09
C LYS A 150 -4.45 12.20 27.24
N ARG A 151 -4.08 13.38 27.75
CA ARG A 151 -2.87 14.08 27.29
C ARG A 151 -1.68 13.20 27.68
N THR A 152 -1.21 12.37 26.75
CA THR A 152 0.04 11.64 26.92
C THR A 152 1.14 12.69 27.09
N ILE A 153 1.66 12.80 28.32
CA ILE A 153 2.88 13.55 28.59
C ILE A 153 3.94 12.92 27.70
N ALA A 154 4.50 13.70 26.77
CA ALA A 154 5.60 13.23 25.93
C ALA A 154 6.69 12.70 26.87
N PRO A 155 7.25 11.49 26.64
CA PRO A 155 8.35 11.03 27.46
C PRO A 155 9.48 12.04 27.33
N THR A 156 9.81 12.72 28.43
CA THR A 156 10.96 13.61 28.51
C THR A 156 12.18 12.80 28.13
N ARG A 157 12.75 13.10 26.97
CA ARG A 157 14.02 12.52 26.54
C ARG A 157 15.05 12.85 27.62
N PRO A 158 15.69 11.87 28.28
CA PRO A 158 16.74 12.20 29.24
C PRO A 158 17.85 12.97 28.50
N PRO A 159 18.47 13.97 29.14
CA PRO A 159 19.52 14.75 28.50
C PRO A 159 20.67 13.82 28.09
N LEU A 160 21.16 14.01 26.87
CA LEU A 160 22.39 13.35 26.41
C LEU A 160 23.54 13.87 27.28
N SER A 161 24.02 13.04 28.20
CA SER A 161 25.28 13.30 28.90
C SER A 161 26.45 13.13 27.91
N PRO A 162 27.45 14.03 27.94
CA PRO A 162 28.57 13.99 27.02
C PRO A 162 29.58 12.91 27.44
N CYS A 163 30.26 12.36 26.43
CA CYS A 163 31.32 11.36 26.53
C CYS A 163 32.27 11.58 27.71
N LEU A 164 32.52 10.52 28.48
CA LEU A 164 33.82 10.31 29.14
C LEU A 164 34.22 8.84 29.01
N SER A 165 35.43 8.65 28.49
CA SER A 165 36.19 7.41 28.39
C SER A 165 36.41 6.74 29.75
N ILE A 166 36.44 5.40 29.78
CA ILE A 166 37.52 4.54 30.31
C ILE A 166 36.96 3.11 30.53
N LEU A 167 37.84 2.15 30.28
CA LEU A 167 37.73 0.68 30.34
C LEU A 167 36.96 0.11 31.54
N ASP A 168 36.13 -0.93 31.31
CA ASP A 168 36.23 -2.24 32.02
C ASP A 168 35.26 -3.32 31.48
N THR A 169 35.86 -4.28 30.77
CA THR A 169 35.81 -5.76 30.86
C THR A 169 34.53 -6.56 31.28
N VAL A 170 34.29 -7.63 30.48
CA VAL A 170 33.51 -8.90 30.67
C VAL A 170 31.98 -8.80 30.83
N THR A 171 31.07 -9.61 30.28
CA THR A 171 31.09 -10.98 29.72
C THR A 171 29.84 -11.20 28.84
N SER A 172 29.95 -12.12 27.86
CA SER A 172 28.91 -13.04 27.38
C SER A 172 28.46 -12.92 25.91
N CYS A 173 29.01 -13.86 25.13
CA CYS A 173 28.40 -14.67 24.07
C CYS A 173 27.57 -13.98 22.98
N VAL A 174 28.27 -13.41 21.99
CA VAL A 174 27.80 -13.39 20.60
C VAL A 174 28.45 -14.54 19.84
N VAL A 175 27.65 -15.53 19.41
CA VAL A 175 28.09 -16.57 18.47
C VAL A 175 28.40 -15.92 17.14
N ARG A 176 29.69 -15.83 16.80
CA ARG A 176 30.21 -15.30 15.53
C ARG A 176 30.98 -16.43 14.84
N ALA A 177 30.39 -17.07 13.85
CA ALA A 177 31.14 -17.94 12.94
C ALA A 177 32.06 -17.05 12.07
N LYS A 178 33.37 -17.22 12.21
CA LYS A 178 34.39 -16.55 11.37
C LYS A 178 34.57 -17.28 10.03
N PRO A 179 35.01 -16.57 8.98
CA PRO A 179 35.22 -17.11 7.64
C PRO A 179 36.55 -17.85 7.53
N ASN A 180 36.61 -18.84 6.64
CA ASN A 180 37.83 -19.56 6.29
C ASN A 180 38.45 -18.97 5.00
N ARG A 181 39.72 -18.57 5.04
CA ARG A 181 40.63 -18.38 3.88
C ARG A 181 42.04 -18.73 4.36
N PRO A 182 42.88 -19.38 3.53
CA PRO A 182 43.97 -18.65 2.83
C PRO A 182 44.39 -19.32 1.48
N PRO A 183 45.52 -18.95 0.82
CA PRO A 183 45.91 -17.65 0.25
C PRO A 183 46.26 -17.79 -1.29
N PRO A 184 47.17 -17.03 -1.93
CA PRO A 184 46.83 -15.99 -2.92
C PRO A 184 47.35 -16.25 -4.36
N GLN A 185 46.72 -15.64 -5.37
CA GLN A 185 47.43 -15.28 -6.61
C GLN A 185 46.83 -14.03 -7.28
N GLN A 186 47.73 -13.13 -7.65
CA GLN A 186 47.53 -11.84 -8.29
C GLN A 186 46.98 -11.99 -9.72
N GLN A 187 46.45 -10.87 -10.25
CA GLN A 187 46.11 -10.57 -11.66
C GLN A 187 44.65 -10.83 -12.09
N ALA A 188 43.77 -9.83 -11.94
CA ALA A 188 42.69 -9.55 -12.91
C ALA A 188 41.98 -8.19 -12.65
N HIS A 189 42.69 -7.15 -12.22
CA HIS A 189 42.16 -5.79 -12.20
C HIS A 189 42.50 -5.09 -13.53
N GLN A 190 41.88 -5.54 -14.63
CA GLN A 190 41.87 -4.79 -15.91
C GLN A 190 40.83 -5.26 -16.94
N HIS A 191 40.04 -6.33 -16.70
CA HIS A 191 39.06 -6.83 -17.67
C HIS A 191 37.58 -6.46 -17.39
N ALA A 192 37.21 -6.00 -16.19
CA ALA A 192 35.80 -5.76 -15.83
C ALA A 192 35.26 -4.35 -16.15
N MET A 193 36.11 -3.36 -16.47
CA MET A 193 35.65 -2.01 -16.88
C MET A 193 35.49 -1.83 -18.40
N ARG A 194 35.87 -2.82 -19.22
CA ARG A 194 35.68 -2.79 -20.69
C ARG A 194 34.31 -3.32 -21.15
N ASN A 195 33.62 -4.12 -20.33
CA ASN A 195 32.34 -4.72 -20.72
C ASN A 195 31.09 -3.92 -20.30
N TRP A 196 31.20 -2.95 -19.39
CA TRP A 196 30.08 -2.08 -19.04
C TRP A 196 29.82 -1.00 -20.13
N ARG A 197 30.88 -0.45 -20.73
CA ARG A 197 30.75 0.53 -21.84
C ARG A 197 30.33 -0.09 -23.17
N ALA A 198 30.35 -1.42 -23.31
CA ALA A 198 29.91 -2.14 -24.52
C ALA A 198 28.45 -2.64 -24.44
N CYS A 199 27.83 -2.67 -23.26
CA CYS A 199 26.43 -3.08 -23.08
C CYS A 199 25.45 -1.90 -23.05
N SER A 200 25.93 -0.67 -22.77
CA SER A 200 25.12 0.55 -22.75
C SER A 200 24.82 1.15 -24.13
N SER A 201 25.44 0.67 -25.22
CA SER A 201 25.21 1.14 -26.58
C SER A 201 24.30 0.23 -27.44
N ARG A 202 23.78 -0.87 -26.88
CA ARG A 202 22.88 -1.82 -27.59
C ARG A 202 21.41 -1.80 -27.16
N LYS A 203 21.02 -0.95 -26.19
CA LYS A 203 19.63 -0.88 -25.71
C LYS A 203 18.74 0.16 -26.44
N SER A 204 19.27 0.95 -27.36
CA SER A 204 18.49 1.96 -28.11
C SER A 204 17.98 1.51 -29.48
N ARG A 205 18.12 0.23 -29.87
CA ARG A 205 17.58 -0.28 -31.16
C ARG A 205 16.58 -1.44 -31.01
N ALA A 206 16.38 -1.96 -29.80
CA ALA A 206 15.43 -3.04 -29.53
C ALA A 206 14.04 -2.54 -29.06
N ALA A 207 13.93 -1.27 -28.67
CA ALA A 207 12.66 -0.65 -28.29
C ALA A 207 11.84 -0.18 -29.51
N ASP A 208 12.50 0.22 -30.60
CA ASP A 208 11.81 0.71 -31.81
C ASP A 208 11.29 -0.42 -32.71
N ALA A 209 11.83 -1.64 -32.57
CA ALA A 209 11.40 -2.82 -33.34
C ALA A 209 10.15 -3.52 -32.77
N TRP A 210 9.75 -3.20 -31.53
CA TRP A 210 8.55 -3.79 -30.90
C TRP A 210 7.28 -2.99 -31.23
N TRP A 211 7.39 -1.67 -31.40
CA TRP A 211 6.26 -0.80 -31.76
C TRP A 211 5.76 -1.05 -33.19
N ALA A 212 6.65 -1.39 -34.13
CA ALA A 212 6.29 -1.67 -35.52
C ALA A 212 5.69 -3.07 -35.77
N ALA A 213 5.73 -3.98 -34.79
CA ALA A 213 5.25 -5.36 -34.95
C ALA A 213 3.83 -5.61 -34.42
N CYS A 214 3.20 -4.63 -33.75
CA CYS A 214 1.87 -4.78 -33.14
C CYS A 214 0.74 -3.95 -33.80
N CYS A 215 1.04 -3.22 -34.88
CA CYS A 215 0.02 -2.49 -35.66
C CYS A 215 -0.12 -3.08 -37.07
N PRO A 216 -1.23 -3.79 -37.40
CA PRO A 216 -1.53 -4.12 -38.79
C PRO A 216 -2.02 -2.87 -39.57
N PRO A 217 -1.77 -2.79 -40.90
CA PRO A 217 -2.20 -1.66 -41.72
C PRO A 217 -3.72 -1.68 -41.98
N SER A 218 -4.25 -0.46 -42.07
CA SER A 218 -5.63 -0.01 -42.28
C SER A 218 -6.57 -0.85 -43.15
N THR A 219 -7.84 -0.93 -42.74
CA THR A 219 -9.00 -1.00 -43.64
C THR A 219 -10.20 -0.20 -43.09
N ASN A 220 -10.56 0.85 -43.85
CA ASN A 220 -11.86 1.53 -44.00
C ASN A 220 -12.80 1.74 -42.80
N TRP A 221 -13.00 3.00 -42.39
CA TRP A 221 -14.33 3.56 -42.06
C TRP A 221 -14.41 5.04 -42.49
N PRO A 222 -15.61 5.54 -42.89
CA PRO A 222 -15.75 6.69 -43.78
C PRO A 222 -15.71 8.03 -43.05
N VAL A 223 -15.28 9.03 -43.82
CA VAL A 223 -15.34 10.45 -43.52
C VAL A 223 -16.81 10.90 -43.42
N CYS A 224 -17.15 11.66 -42.39
CA CYS A 224 -18.29 12.58 -42.41
C CYS A 224 -17.86 13.91 -41.77
N THR A 225 -17.62 14.89 -42.63
CA THR A 225 -17.86 16.33 -42.40
C THR A 225 -19.33 16.56 -42.04
N ALA A 226 -19.75 17.56 -41.26
CA ALA A 226 -19.20 18.89 -41.02
C ALA A 226 -19.40 19.31 -39.54
#